data_AF-A0A944CYI4-F1
#
_entry.id   AF-A0A944CYI4-F1
#
_cell.length_a   1.000
_cell.length_b   1.000
_cell.length_c   1.000
_cell.angle_alpha   90.00
_cell.angle_beta   90.00
_cell.angle_gamma   90.00
#
_symmetry.space_group_name_H-M   'P 1'
#
loop_
_entity.id
_entity.type
_entity.pdbx_description
1 polymer ?
#
loop_
_entity_poly.entity_id
_entity_poly.type
_entity_poly.pdbx_seq_one_letter_code
_entity_poly.pdbx_strand_id
1 'polypeptide(L)'
;MIIENITQIGNPLLTQKMEKITDFDSEETKNLIQDLTDTMRAKNLVGIAANQIGRNKLVFLTEVRKTVHRKDLQTDSLKIFINPKIIKYSEETEIEYEGCGSVANAEFFGPVSRSKFVTIEAYDEQGEKFTLEAEGFLARVIQHEMDHLNGHTFIEKIENMRDCMSGSEYRERGGKCVCEFEEKDTKKKVRRESFDIWNEKKKGFDEREVMINENGKKKSKIPFKEGEIWWMSLGKNLGSESYGKGEQFSRPVYIFRKFSGESFLGIPMTSKDKEGSWYFPYNLEGKNGRMILPQMRYMSTKRLLFKIHDVFDSEKREIDQAVKEFLKL
;
A
#
# COMPACT_ATOMS: atom_id res chain seq x y z
N MET A 1 28.87 4.21 -15.89
CA MET A 1 28.07 4.68 -14.73
C MET A 1 26.64 4.86 -15.20
N ILE A 2 25.84 3.81 -15.07
CA ILE A 2 24.42 3.81 -15.37
C ILE A 2 23.71 3.41 -14.08
N ILE A 3 22.80 4.26 -13.61
CA ILE A 3 21.93 3.92 -12.48
C ILE A 3 20.69 3.27 -13.09
N GLU A 4 20.53 1.98 -12.85
CA GLU A 4 19.42 1.21 -13.41
C GLU A 4 18.13 1.41 -12.61
N ASN A 5 17.00 1.20 -13.27
CA ASN A 5 15.70 1.17 -12.61
C ASN A 5 15.52 -0.16 -11.87
N ILE A 6 14.94 -0.11 -10.67
CA ILE A 6 14.66 -1.33 -9.91
C ILE A 6 13.39 -1.98 -10.45
N THR A 7 13.54 -3.19 -10.99
CA THR A 7 12.44 -4.08 -11.39
C THR A 7 11.50 -4.29 -10.21
N GLN A 8 10.21 -4.03 -10.41
CA GLN A 8 9.17 -4.22 -9.40
C GLN A 8 8.48 -5.59 -9.52
N ILE A 9 7.96 -6.09 -8.40
CA ILE A 9 7.14 -7.30 -8.33
C ILE A 9 5.98 -7.26 -9.34
N GLY A 10 5.69 -8.41 -9.95
CA GLY A 10 4.80 -8.53 -11.11
C GLY A 10 5.55 -8.64 -12.45
N ASN A 11 6.83 -8.26 -12.49
CA ASN A 11 7.69 -8.54 -13.64
C ASN A 11 8.18 -10.01 -13.61
N PRO A 12 8.00 -10.79 -14.70
CA PRO A 12 8.42 -12.20 -14.77
C PRO A 12 9.90 -12.45 -14.47
N LEU A 13 10.76 -11.46 -14.73
CA LEU A 13 12.20 -11.55 -14.48
C LEU A 13 12.53 -11.80 -13.00
N LEU A 14 11.69 -11.34 -12.08
CA LEU A 14 11.90 -11.55 -10.64
C LEU A 14 11.56 -12.96 -10.18
N THR A 15 10.90 -13.77 -11.01
CA THR A 15 10.47 -15.14 -10.69
C THR A 15 11.17 -16.20 -11.52
N GLN A 16 11.99 -15.81 -12.50
CA GLN A 16 12.68 -16.75 -13.39
C GLN A 16 13.96 -17.28 -12.75
N LYS A 17 14.44 -18.43 -13.24
CA LYS A 17 15.72 -19.01 -12.84
C LYS A 17 16.88 -18.23 -13.46
N MET A 18 17.86 -17.84 -12.64
CA MET A 18 19.03 -17.09 -13.09
C MET A 18 20.08 -17.96 -13.81
N GLU A 19 20.76 -17.36 -14.80
CA GLU A 19 21.86 -18.01 -15.52
C GLU A 19 23.19 -17.85 -14.80
N LYS A 20 24.00 -18.91 -14.80
CA LYS A 20 25.37 -18.83 -14.25
C LYS A 20 26.26 -17.92 -15.10
N ILE A 21 27.16 -17.20 -14.43
CA ILE A 21 28.26 -16.51 -15.09
C ILE A 21 29.39 -17.51 -15.31
N THR A 22 29.86 -17.64 -16.54
CA THR A 22 30.98 -18.54 -16.90
C THR A 22 32.25 -17.78 -17.29
N ASP A 23 32.10 -16.54 -17.77
CA ASP A 23 33.20 -15.66 -18.16
C ASP A 23 33.27 -14.47 -17.19
N PHE A 24 34.13 -14.61 -16.19
CA PHE A 24 34.34 -13.62 -15.12
C PHE A 24 35.08 -12.38 -15.63
N ASP A 25 35.96 -12.55 -16.62
CA ASP A 25 36.79 -11.49 -17.16
C ASP A 25 36.11 -10.65 -18.24
N SER A 26 34.98 -11.12 -18.77
CA SER A 26 34.22 -10.41 -19.79
C SER A 26 33.85 -8.98 -19.37
N GLU A 27 33.86 -8.10 -20.36
CA GLU A 27 33.41 -6.72 -20.22
C GLU A 27 31.93 -6.66 -19.81
N GLU A 28 31.12 -7.65 -20.19
CA GLU A 28 29.73 -7.79 -19.76
C GLU A 28 29.62 -8.02 -18.25
N THR A 29 30.39 -8.96 -17.69
CA THR A 29 30.40 -9.24 -16.24
C THR A 29 30.88 -8.03 -15.45
N LYS A 30 31.96 -7.37 -15.92
CA LYS A 30 32.51 -6.17 -15.26
C LYS A 30 31.51 -5.02 -15.25
N ASN A 31 30.84 -4.75 -16.37
CA ASN A 31 29.80 -3.73 -16.44
C ASN A 31 28.59 -4.07 -15.58
N LEU A 32 28.16 -5.34 -15.55
CA LEU A 32 27.07 -5.78 -14.67
C LEU A 32 27.37 -5.51 -13.19
N ILE A 33 28.57 -5.87 -12.73
CA ILE A 33 29.00 -5.63 -11.34
C ILE A 33 29.03 -4.13 -11.04
N GLN A 34 29.50 -3.31 -11.99
CA GLN A 34 29.53 -1.86 -11.84
C GLN A 34 28.11 -1.26 -11.78
N ASP A 35 27.21 -1.67 -12.67
CA ASP A 35 25.82 -1.20 -12.70
C ASP A 35 25.07 -1.58 -11.42
N LEU A 36 25.30 -2.80 -10.91
CA LEU A 36 24.76 -3.23 -9.61
C LEU A 36 25.30 -2.39 -8.46
N THR A 37 26.61 -2.15 -8.43
CA THR A 37 27.26 -1.33 -7.40
C THR A 37 26.71 0.10 -7.41
N ASP A 38 26.67 0.73 -8.59
CA ASP A 38 26.19 2.10 -8.78
C ASP A 38 24.72 2.21 -8.36
N THR A 39 23.88 1.26 -8.79
CA THR A 39 22.45 1.23 -8.46
C THR A 39 22.21 1.01 -6.97
N MET A 40 22.89 0.04 -6.34
CA MET A 40 22.79 -0.24 -4.91
C MET A 40 23.11 1.00 -4.09
N ARG A 41 24.21 1.68 -4.41
CA ARG A 41 24.66 2.89 -3.71
C ARG A 41 23.72 4.07 -3.94
N ALA A 42 23.29 4.30 -5.17
CA ALA A 42 22.36 5.38 -5.52
C ALA A 42 20.99 5.23 -4.82
N LYS A 43 20.56 4.00 -4.60
CA LYS A 43 19.28 3.66 -3.94
C LYS A 43 19.42 3.43 -2.43
N ASN A 44 20.62 3.62 -1.87
CA ASN A 44 20.94 3.42 -0.47
C ASN A 44 20.53 2.02 0.05
N LEU A 45 20.72 1.00 -0.79
CA LEU A 45 20.48 -0.40 -0.47
C LEU A 45 21.74 -1.02 0.17
N VAL A 46 21.52 -2.10 0.93
CA VAL A 46 22.58 -2.88 1.59
C VAL A 46 22.92 -4.17 0.82
N GLY A 47 22.06 -4.55 -0.11
CA GLY A 47 22.23 -5.65 -1.05
C GLY A 47 21.41 -5.41 -2.30
N ILE A 48 21.82 -6.03 -3.41
CA ILE A 48 21.05 -6.05 -4.66
C ILE A 48 21.44 -7.27 -5.51
N ALA A 49 20.44 -7.90 -6.12
CA ALA A 49 20.59 -9.01 -7.07
C ALA A 49 20.41 -8.57 -8.53
N ALA A 50 21.04 -9.28 -9.47
CA ALA A 50 21.02 -8.95 -10.91
C ALA A 50 19.61 -8.80 -11.49
N ASN A 51 18.66 -9.65 -11.11
CA ASN A 51 17.29 -9.60 -11.60
C ASN A 51 16.55 -8.32 -11.16
N GLN A 52 16.97 -7.69 -10.06
CA GLN A 52 16.40 -6.43 -9.60
C GLN A 52 16.75 -5.26 -10.51
N ILE A 53 17.79 -5.36 -11.33
CA ILE A 53 18.16 -4.34 -12.34
C ILE A 53 17.90 -4.80 -13.78
N GLY A 54 17.08 -5.84 -13.98
CA GLY A 54 16.73 -6.27 -15.32
C GLY A 54 17.69 -7.28 -15.95
N ARG A 55 18.60 -7.91 -15.18
CA ARG A 55 19.66 -8.78 -15.71
C ARG A 55 19.48 -10.23 -15.25
N ASN A 56 19.51 -11.17 -16.19
CA ASN A 56 19.31 -12.60 -15.94
C ASN A 56 20.64 -13.30 -15.58
N LYS A 57 21.28 -12.93 -14.48
CA LYS A 57 22.57 -13.53 -14.07
C LYS A 57 22.58 -13.89 -12.59
N LEU A 58 23.25 -14.97 -12.25
CA LEU A 58 23.32 -15.53 -10.90
C LEU A 58 24.41 -14.79 -10.09
N VAL A 59 24.14 -13.52 -9.77
CA VAL A 59 25.05 -12.66 -9.00
C VAL A 59 24.26 -11.68 -8.12
N PHE A 60 24.73 -11.48 -6.90
CA PHE A 60 24.30 -10.38 -6.04
C PHE A 60 25.50 -9.71 -5.36
N LEU A 61 25.29 -8.52 -4.82
CA LEU A 61 26.30 -7.79 -4.06
C LEU A 61 25.75 -7.42 -2.69
N THR A 62 26.63 -7.27 -1.71
CA THR A 62 26.30 -6.72 -0.39
C THR A 62 27.28 -5.63 -0.01
N GLU A 63 26.79 -4.57 0.63
CA GLU A 63 27.63 -3.52 1.22
C GLU A 63 26.92 -2.96 2.47
N VAL A 64 27.28 -3.51 3.63
CA VAL A 64 26.64 -3.16 4.90
C VAL A 64 27.29 -1.90 5.46
N ARG A 65 26.56 -0.78 5.39
CA ARG A 65 27.03 0.54 5.83
C ARG A 65 26.21 1.04 7.01
N LYS A 66 26.84 1.83 7.88
CA LYS A 66 26.10 2.57 8.90
C LYS A 66 25.16 3.57 8.22
N THR A 67 23.91 3.59 8.66
CA THR A 67 22.92 4.56 8.18
C THR A 67 22.46 5.42 9.35
N VAL A 68 21.78 6.53 9.05
CA VAL A 68 21.17 7.42 10.07
C VAL A 68 20.24 6.63 11.01
N HIS A 69 19.59 5.58 10.49
CA HIS A 69 18.61 4.76 11.20
C HIS A 69 19.21 3.50 11.85
N ARG A 70 20.41 3.07 11.47
CA ARG A 70 21.08 1.87 12.01
C ARG A 70 22.55 2.20 12.35
N LYS A 71 22.76 2.85 13.50
CA LYS A 71 24.07 3.35 13.95
C LYS A 71 24.95 2.27 14.59
N ASP A 72 24.32 1.28 15.21
CA ASP A 72 24.99 0.19 15.95
C ASP A 72 25.26 -1.05 15.08
N LEU A 73 25.03 -0.92 13.76
CA LEU A 73 25.23 -2.01 12.81
C LEU A 73 26.73 -2.26 12.58
N GLN A 74 27.14 -3.52 12.64
CA GLN A 74 28.45 -3.95 12.15
C GLN A 74 28.51 -3.73 10.64
N THR A 75 29.52 -2.98 10.19
CA THR A 75 29.72 -2.71 8.76
C THR A 75 30.48 -3.85 8.10
N ASP A 76 30.17 -4.09 6.82
CA ASP A 76 30.90 -5.01 5.95
C ASP A 76 31.16 -4.29 4.62
N SER A 77 32.38 -4.42 4.10
CA SER A 77 32.75 -3.81 2.82
C SER A 77 31.94 -4.40 1.67
N LEU A 78 31.99 -3.73 0.51
CA LEU A 78 31.41 -4.28 -0.72
C LEU A 78 31.96 -5.68 -0.96
N LYS A 79 31.06 -6.65 -1.17
CA LYS A 79 31.38 -8.02 -1.59
C LYS A 79 30.48 -8.43 -2.74
N ILE A 80 31.08 -9.14 -3.69
CA ILE A 80 30.42 -9.66 -4.88
C ILE A 80 30.29 -11.17 -4.72
N PHE A 81 29.10 -11.70 -4.96
CA PHE A 81 28.80 -13.11 -4.85
C PHE A 81 28.36 -13.61 -6.22
N ILE A 82 29.29 -14.14 -7.00
CA ILE A 82 29.02 -14.73 -8.31
C ILE A 82 28.78 -16.23 -8.17
N ASN A 83 27.74 -16.73 -8.85
CA ASN A 83 27.25 -18.09 -8.76
C ASN A 83 27.08 -18.62 -7.31
N PRO A 84 26.47 -17.84 -6.39
CA PRO A 84 26.41 -18.18 -4.99
C PRO A 84 25.60 -19.45 -4.71
N LYS A 85 25.97 -20.13 -3.63
CA LYS A 85 25.23 -21.25 -3.05
C LYS A 85 25.37 -21.23 -1.53
N ILE A 86 24.25 -21.10 -0.82
CA ILE A 86 24.23 -21.33 0.63
C ILE A 86 24.36 -22.84 0.87
N ILE A 87 25.41 -23.25 1.57
CA ILE A 87 25.73 -24.66 1.87
C ILE A 87 25.30 -25.07 3.28
N LYS A 88 25.04 -24.12 4.18
CA LYS A 88 24.57 -24.38 5.54
C LYS A 88 23.67 -23.25 6.04
N TYR A 89 22.62 -23.62 6.74
CA TYR A 89 21.74 -22.74 7.51
C TYR A 89 21.78 -23.17 8.97
N SER A 90 21.72 -22.23 9.92
CA SER A 90 21.49 -22.56 11.34
C SER A 90 20.04 -22.94 11.60
N GLU A 91 19.83 -23.80 12.60
CA GLU A 91 18.51 -24.07 13.17
C GLU A 91 17.98 -22.88 13.98
N GLU A 92 18.88 -22.12 14.61
CA GLU A 92 18.50 -20.90 15.30
C GLU A 92 18.07 -19.84 14.27
N THR A 93 16.89 -19.25 14.51
CA THR A 93 16.29 -18.23 13.66
C THR A 93 16.03 -16.96 14.44
N GLU A 94 15.88 -15.86 13.72
CA GLU A 94 15.46 -14.57 14.27
C GLU A 94 14.46 -13.87 13.35
N ILE A 95 13.55 -13.12 13.95
CA ILE A 95 12.54 -12.34 13.24
C ILE A 95 12.98 -10.88 13.24
N GLU A 96 13.17 -10.32 12.04
CA GLU A 96 13.39 -8.89 11.87
C GLU A 96 12.56 -8.37 10.69
N TYR A 97 12.46 -7.04 10.60
CA TYR A 97 11.75 -6.38 9.51
C TYR A 97 12.64 -6.24 8.28
N GLU A 98 12.16 -6.79 7.17
CA GLU A 98 12.76 -6.64 5.85
C GLU A 98 11.95 -5.66 5.01
N GLY A 99 12.65 -4.99 4.10
CA GLY A 99 12.08 -4.22 3.00
C GLY A 99 12.92 -4.50 1.75
N CYS A 100 12.35 -4.26 0.57
CA CYS A 100 13.02 -4.57 -0.70
C CYS A 100 12.76 -3.46 -1.72
N GLY A 101 13.79 -3.09 -2.48
CA GLY A 101 13.66 -2.13 -3.58
C GLY A 101 12.65 -2.53 -4.64
N SER A 102 12.47 -3.84 -4.86
CA SER A 102 11.55 -4.43 -5.84
C SER A 102 10.10 -4.54 -5.34
N VAL A 103 9.81 -4.20 -4.08
CA VAL A 103 8.48 -4.30 -3.49
C VAL A 103 8.01 -2.91 -3.09
N ALA A 104 6.97 -2.42 -3.78
CA ALA A 104 6.37 -1.11 -3.52
C ALA A 104 7.41 0.03 -3.42
N ASN A 105 8.45 0.01 -4.27
CA ASN A 105 9.54 0.99 -4.26
C ASN A 105 10.20 1.18 -2.88
N ALA A 106 10.44 0.09 -2.13
CA ALA A 106 10.96 0.10 -0.77
C ALA A 106 10.09 0.81 0.29
N GLU A 107 8.79 1.01 0.03
CA GLU A 107 7.85 1.61 0.98
C GLU A 107 6.98 0.56 1.72
N PHE A 108 7.30 -0.73 1.60
CA PHE A 108 6.64 -1.82 2.31
C PHE A 108 7.65 -2.64 3.11
N PHE A 109 7.35 -2.85 4.39
CA PHE A 109 8.18 -3.61 5.33
C PHE A 109 7.35 -4.66 6.06
N GLY A 110 7.93 -5.83 6.31
CA GLY A 110 7.27 -6.92 7.01
C GLY A 110 8.24 -7.77 7.85
N PRO A 111 7.76 -8.39 8.94
CA PRO A 111 8.59 -9.28 9.77
C PRO A 111 8.83 -10.61 9.06
N VAL A 112 10.10 -11.00 8.94
CA VAL A 112 10.54 -12.22 8.27
C VAL A 112 11.47 -13.01 9.19
N SER A 113 11.20 -14.30 9.33
CA SER A 113 12.09 -15.23 10.04
C SER A 113 13.23 -15.68 9.12
N ARG A 114 14.47 -15.60 9.60
CA ARG A 114 15.70 -16.02 8.89
C ARG A 114 16.60 -16.81 9.83
N SER A 115 17.43 -17.70 9.28
CA SER A 115 18.50 -18.33 10.04
C SER A 115 19.50 -17.28 10.51
N LYS A 116 19.92 -17.34 11.77
CA LYS A 116 20.90 -16.41 12.34
C LYS A 116 22.29 -16.53 11.70
N PHE A 117 22.64 -17.74 11.25
CA PHE A 117 23.93 -18.03 10.63
C PHE A 117 23.72 -18.74 9.30
N VAL A 118 24.53 -18.36 8.32
CA VAL A 118 24.62 -19.07 7.04
C VAL A 118 26.06 -19.22 6.61
N THR A 119 26.36 -20.34 5.95
CA THR A 119 27.64 -20.52 5.23
C THR A 119 27.34 -20.51 3.74
N ILE A 120 27.99 -19.62 3.01
CA ILE A 120 27.81 -19.44 1.57
C ILE A 120 29.12 -19.69 0.83
N GLU A 121 29.04 -20.41 -0.29
CA GLU A 121 30.11 -20.50 -1.28
C GLU A 121 29.78 -19.62 -2.48
N ALA A 122 30.75 -18.89 -3.00
CA ALA A 122 30.60 -18.08 -4.21
C ALA A 122 31.96 -17.87 -4.89
N TYR A 123 31.95 -17.18 -6.02
CA TYR A 123 33.13 -16.65 -6.68
C TYR A 123 33.16 -15.12 -6.52
N ASP A 124 34.34 -14.55 -6.37
CA ASP A 124 34.54 -13.10 -6.37
C ASP A 124 34.64 -12.52 -7.79
N GLU A 125 34.89 -11.22 -7.92
CA GLU A 125 34.99 -10.54 -9.20
C GLU A 125 36.24 -10.92 -10.01
N GLN A 126 37.24 -11.57 -9.40
CA GLN A 126 38.39 -12.17 -10.09
C GLN A 126 38.15 -13.63 -10.49
N GLY A 127 37.00 -14.21 -10.11
CA GLY A 127 36.68 -15.60 -10.38
C GLY A 127 37.32 -16.58 -9.39
N GLU A 128 37.83 -16.10 -8.26
CA GLU A 128 38.36 -16.96 -7.19
C GLU A 128 37.24 -17.46 -6.30
N LYS A 129 37.24 -18.76 -5.99
CA LYS A 129 36.21 -19.38 -5.16
C LYS A 129 36.48 -19.04 -3.69
N PHE A 130 35.45 -18.59 -2.98
CA PHE A 130 35.52 -18.36 -1.54
C PHE A 130 34.33 -18.99 -0.79
N THR A 131 34.53 -19.18 0.51
CA THR A 131 33.50 -19.59 1.47
C THR A 131 33.43 -18.55 2.57
N LEU A 132 32.22 -18.09 2.91
CA LEU A 132 31.97 -17.09 3.93
C LEU A 132 30.96 -17.63 4.95
N GLU A 133 31.33 -17.57 6.23
CA GLU A 133 30.38 -17.70 7.34
C GLU A 133 29.88 -16.31 7.70
N ALA A 134 28.56 -16.12 7.66
CA ALA A 134 27.90 -14.86 7.98
C ALA A 134 26.92 -15.07 9.13
N GLU A 135 26.82 -14.06 9.99
CA GLU A 135 25.91 -14.02 11.12
C GLU A 135 25.12 -12.71 11.16
N GLY A 136 24.02 -12.70 11.93
CA GLY A 136 23.19 -11.53 12.18
C GLY A 136 22.73 -10.85 10.89
N PHE A 137 22.91 -9.52 10.82
CA PHE A 137 22.38 -8.72 9.71
C PHE A 137 22.97 -9.12 8.35
N LEU A 138 24.25 -9.48 8.26
CA LEU A 138 24.85 -9.93 7.00
C LEU A 138 24.26 -11.27 6.54
N ALA A 139 24.04 -12.20 7.47
CA ALA A 139 23.38 -13.47 7.16
C ALA A 139 21.97 -13.25 6.60
N ARG A 140 21.23 -12.29 7.16
CA ARG A 140 19.91 -11.90 6.68
C ARG A 140 19.94 -11.31 5.27
N VAL A 141 20.85 -10.37 5.01
CA VAL A 141 21.01 -9.78 3.68
C VAL A 141 21.35 -10.85 2.65
N ILE A 142 22.30 -11.75 2.94
CA ILE A 142 22.67 -12.86 2.05
C ILE A 142 21.46 -13.76 1.73
N GLN A 143 20.65 -14.12 2.75
CA GLN A 143 19.44 -14.92 2.54
C GLN A 143 18.40 -14.18 1.68
N HIS A 144 18.26 -12.87 1.86
CA HIS A 144 17.36 -12.04 1.07
C HIS A 144 17.79 -11.98 -0.40
N GLU A 145 19.06 -11.71 -0.68
CA GLU A 145 19.57 -11.64 -2.05
C GLU A 145 19.58 -13.03 -2.72
N MET A 146 19.83 -14.09 -1.96
CA MET A 146 19.72 -15.46 -2.46
C MET A 146 18.28 -15.82 -2.84
N ASP A 147 17.28 -15.35 -2.10
CA ASP A 147 15.87 -15.54 -2.47
C ASP A 147 15.56 -14.87 -3.82
N HIS A 148 16.06 -13.65 -4.04
CA HIS A 148 15.91 -12.98 -5.33
C HIS A 148 16.48 -13.81 -6.48
N LEU A 149 17.69 -14.36 -6.33
CA LEU A 149 18.28 -15.23 -7.35
C LEU A 149 17.52 -16.55 -7.58
N ASN A 150 16.74 -16.99 -6.59
CA ASN A 150 15.86 -18.16 -6.68
C ASN A 150 14.44 -17.82 -7.16
N GLY A 151 14.17 -16.57 -7.51
CA GLY A 151 12.86 -16.15 -8.00
C GLY A 151 11.82 -15.86 -6.91
N HIS A 152 12.27 -15.68 -5.67
CA HIS A 152 11.43 -15.41 -4.50
C HIS A 152 11.65 -13.99 -3.98
N THR A 153 10.64 -13.49 -3.27
CA THR A 153 10.69 -12.19 -2.59
C THR A 153 10.34 -12.33 -1.11
N PHE A 154 10.81 -11.40 -0.28
CA PHE A 154 10.59 -11.48 1.17
C PHE A 154 9.10 -11.51 1.57
N ILE A 155 8.19 -11.01 0.71
CA ILE A 155 6.75 -11.01 0.98
C ILE A 155 6.17 -12.41 1.15
N GLU A 156 6.79 -13.42 0.54
CA GLU A 156 6.39 -14.82 0.66
C GLU A 156 6.77 -15.42 2.02
N LYS A 157 7.68 -14.77 2.75
CA LYS A 157 8.24 -15.21 4.03
C LYS A 157 7.79 -14.34 5.21
N ILE A 158 6.79 -13.49 4.99
CA ILE A 158 6.22 -12.67 6.06
C ILE A 158 5.45 -13.56 7.03
N GLU A 159 5.86 -13.54 8.30
CA GLU A 159 5.24 -14.34 9.37
C GLU A 159 3.79 -13.91 9.64
N ASN A 160 3.56 -12.60 9.71
CA ASN A 160 2.23 -12.04 9.97
C ASN A 160 1.98 -10.76 9.18
N MET A 161 1.07 -10.85 8.21
CA MET A 161 0.66 -9.72 7.37
C MET A 161 0.10 -8.53 8.17
N ARG A 162 -0.44 -8.75 9.38
CA ARG A 162 -0.98 -7.67 10.22
C ARG A 162 0.10 -6.76 10.81
N ASP A 163 1.33 -7.27 10.87
CA ASP A 163 2.48 -6.56 11.44
C ASP A 163 3.26 -5.81 10.36
N CYS A 164 2.88 -5.93 9.08
CA CYS A 164 3.47 -5.14 8.01
C CYS A 164 3.23 -3.64 8.20
N MET A 165 4.17 -2.83 7.71
CA MET A 165 4.14 -1.39 7.84
C MET A 165 4.66 -0.67 6.60
N SER A 166 4.27 0.60 6.46
CA SER A 166 4.84 1.48 5.43
C SER A 166 6.28 1.85 5.79
N GLY A 167 7.04 2.29 4.78
CA GLY A 167 8.39 2.80 4.99
C GLY A 167 8.43 3.99 5.96
N SER A 168 7.43 4.87 5.93
CA SER A 168 7.32 5.98 6.88
C SER A 168 7.19 5.51 8.34
N GLU A 169 6.29 4.58 8.63
CA GLU A 169 6.09 4.03 9.98
C GLU A 169 7.33 3.25 10.44
N TYR A 170 7.98 2.51 9.54
CA TYR A 170 9.22 1.77 9.84
C TYR A 170 10.35 2.71 10.28
N ARG A 171 10.54 3.82 9.54
CA ARG A 171 11.56 4.84 9.85
C ARG A 171 11.26 5.56 11.17
N GLU A 172 10.00 5.89 11.44
CA GLU A 172 9.58 6.50 12.72
C GLU A 172 9.83 5.59 13.92
N ARG A 173 9.75 4.27 13.74
CA ARG A 173 10.05 3.28 14.78
C ARG A 173 11.54 2.98 14.96
N GLY A 174 12.41 3.62 14.16
CA GLY A 174 13.85 3.36 14.20
C GLY A 174 14.23 1.95 13.76
N GLY A 175 13.39 1.31 12.95
CA GLY A 175 13.67 0.01 12.36
C GLY A 175 13.50 -1.22 13.26
N LYS A 176 12.85 -1.06 14.42
CA LYS A 176 12.68 -2.12 15.44
C LYS A 176 11.48 -3.03 15.18
N CYS A 177 11.62 -4.30 15.58
CA CYS A 177 10.53 -5.27 15.56
C CYS A 177 9.37 -4.83 16.47
N VAL A 178 8.13 -5.17 16.09
CA VAL A 178 6.94 -5.01 16.96
C VAL A 178 7.13 -5.74 18.30
N CYS A 179 7.85 -6.86 18.28
CA CYS A 179 8.21 -7.65 19.46
C CYS A 179 9.15 -6.94 20.44
N GLU A 180 10.01 -6.02 19.98
CA GLU A 180 10.88 -5.21 20.85
C GLU A 180 10.16 -4.01 21.46
N PHE A 181 8.95 -3.73 20.97
CA PHE A 181 8.06 -2.67 21.46
C PHE A 181 6.99 -3.23 22.41
N GLU A 182 7.30 -4.29 23.18
CA GLU A 182 6.44 -4.69 24.28
C GLU A 182 6.24 -3.50 25.25
N GLU A 183 5.01 -2.99 25.18
CA GLU A 183 4.28 -2.18 26.13
C GLU A 183 4.94 -0.90 26.64
N LYS A 184 5.29 0.02 25.73
CA LYS A 184 4.99 1.43 26.03
C LYS A 184 3.53 1.71 25.67
N ASP A 185 2.73 1.68 26.72
CA ASP A 185 1.28 1.84 26.89
C ASP A 185 0.64 3.09 26.23
N THR A 186 1.32 3.75 25.29
CA THR A 186 0.83 4.96 24.61
C THR A 186 0.12 4.67 23.30
N LYS A 187 0.58 3.71 22.47
CA LYS A 187 -0.11 3.37 21.20
C LYS A 187 -1.40 2.56 21.40
N LYS A 188 -1.46 1.64 22.38
CA LYS A 188 -2.73 0.97 22.78
C LYS A 188 -3.73 2.00 23.30
N LYS A 189 -3.27 2.99 24.06
CA LYS A 189 -4.12 4.07 24.58
C LYS A 189 -4.62 5.00 23.48
N VAL A 190 -3.76 5.47 22.57
CA VAL A 190 -4.19 6.29 21.41
C VAL A 190 -5.12 5.51 20.47
N ARG A 191 -4.87 4.21 20.23
CA ARG A 191 -5.72 3.37 19.36
C ARG A 191 -7.03 2.98 20.04
N ARG A 192 -7.05 2.73 21.36
CA ARG A 192 -8.28 2.57 22.15
C ARG A 192 -9.05 3.88 22.19
N GLU A 193 -8.43 4.99 22.57
CA GLU A 193 -9.05 6.32 22.55
C GLU A 193 -9.59 6.66 21.16
N SER A 194 -8.86 6.39 20.07
CA SER A 194 -9.35 6.60 18.71
C SER A 194 -10.49 5.65 18.32
N PHE A 195 -10.46 4.40 18.75
CA PHE A 195 -11.50 3.39 18.52
C PHE A 195 -12.74 3.65 19.36
N ASP A 196 -12.57 4.13 20.59
CA ASP A 196 -13.60 4.51 21.54
C ASP A 196 -14.24 5.82 21.11
N ILE A 197 -13.47 6.82 20.66
CA ILE A 197 -13.98 8.01 19.97
C ILE A 197 -14.75 7.62 18.70
N TRP A 198 -14.25 6.65 17.93
CA TRP A 198 -14.95 6.18 16.74
C TRP A 198 -16.24 5.43 17.09
N ASN A 199 -16.23 4.63 18.14
CA ASN A 199 -17.42 3.95 18.66
C ASN A 199 -18.42 4.93 19.26
N GLU A 200 -17.99 5.97 19.97
CA GLU A 200 -18.85 7.06 20.45
C GLU A 200 -19.44 7.84 19.29
N LYS A 201 -18.63 8.17 18.26
CA LYS A 201 -19.16 8.76 17.02
C LYS A 201 -20.18 7.85 16.37
N LYS A 202 -19.90 6.55 16.25
CA LYS A 202 -20.80 5.55 15.66
C LYS A 202 -22.10 5.42 16.46
N LYS A 203 -22.02 5.39 17.79
CA LYS A 203 -23.16 5.43 18.71
C LYS A 203 -23.96 6.72 18.52
N GLY A 204 -23.31 7.88 18.37
CA GLY A 204 -23.97 9.16 18.07
C GLY A 204 -24.61 9.22 16.66
N PHE A 205 -24.11 8.46 15.69
CA PHE A 205 -24.78 8.26 14.40
C PHE A 205 -26.02 7.36 14.54
N ASP A 206 -25.97 6.35 15.41
CA ASP A 206 -27.12 5.50 15.73
C ASP A 206 -28.17 6.27 16.58
N GLU A 207 -27.76 7.20 17.44
CA GLU A 207 -28.65 8.01 18.27
C GLU A 207 -29.40 9.11 17.50
N ARG A 208 -28.83 9.59 16.38
CA ARG A 208 -29.52 10.50 15.44
C ARG A 208 -30.79 9.89 14.84
N GLU A 209 -31.06 8.60 15.05
CA GLU A 209 -32.29 7.92 14.64
C GLU A 209 -33.49 8.11 15.59
N VAL A 210 -33.44 8.97 16.61
CA VAL A 210 -34.58 9.14 17.53
C VAL A 210 -35.24 10.52 17.39
N MET A 211 -36.11 10.67 16.39
CA MET A 211 -37.23 11.60 16.51
C MET A 211 -38.25 10.97 17.46
N ILE A 212 -38.29 11.43 18.70
CA ILE A 212 -39.31 11.03 19.69
C ILE A 212 -40.64 11.64 19.24
N ASN A 213 -41.64 10.81 18.96
CA ASN A 213 -43.02 11.27 18.85
C ASN A 213 -43.60 11.52 20.24
N GLU A 214 -44.64 12.35 20.35
CA GLU A 214 -45.30 12.75 21.61
C GLU A 214 -45.74 11.58 22.51
N ASN A 215 -45.75 10.35 21.97
CA ASN A 215 -46.14 9.12 22.66
C ASN A 215 -44.96 8.16 22.98
N GLY A 216 -43.70 8.62 22.89
CA GLY A 216 -42.52 7.87 23.36
C GLY A 216 -42.20 6.57 22.60
N LYS A 217 -42.76 6.36 21.40
CA LYS A 217 -42.48 5.16 20.57
C LYS A 217 -41.47 5.48 19.48
N LYS A 218 -40.31 4.80 19.49
CA LYS A 218 -39.32 4.83 18.39
C LYS A 218 -40.01 4.61 17.02
N LYS A 219 -40.08 5.64 16.19
CA LYS A 219 -40.32 5.58 14.74
C LYS A 219 -39.08 6.21 14.10
N SER A 220 -38.55 5.83 12.94
CA SER A 220 -38.71 4.77 11.94
C SER A 220 -37.56 5.09 10.96
N LYS A 221 -36.92 4.08 10.33
CA LYS A 221 -35.86 4.26 9.30
C LYS A 221 -36.17 5.47 8.40
N ILE A 222 -35.18 6.34 8.17
CA ILE A 222 -35.34 7.51 7.29
C ILE A 222 -35.92 7.03 5.96
N PRO A 223 -37.17 7.37 5.62
CA PRO A 223 -37.77 6.91 4.38
C PRO A 223 -37.11 7.65 3.22
N PHE A 224 -36.52 6.90 2.30
CA PHE A 224 -35.91 7.43 1.08
C PHE A 224 -36.33 6.62 -0.14
N LYS A 225 -36.29 7.27 -1.30
CA LYS A 225 -36.69 6.71 -2.59
C LYS A 225 -35.62 6.97 -3.65
N GLU A 226 -35.65 6.14 -4.69
CA GLU A 226 -34.89 6.39 -5.91
C GLU A 226 -35.39 7.69 -6.56
N GLY A 227 -34.47 8.47 -7.10
CA GLY A 227 -34.80 9.76 -7.69
C GLY A 227 -34.75 10.94 -6.71
N GLU A 228 -34.48 10.72 -5.42
CA GLU A 228 -34.37 11.80 -4.44
C GLU A 228 -32.93 12.36 -4.39
N ILE A 229 -32.81 13.67 -4.16
CA ILE A 229 -31.53 14.32 -3.83
C ILE A 229 -31.52 14.61 -2.33
N TRP A 230 -30.45 14.17 -1.67
CA TRP A 230 -30.26 14.34 -0.23
C TRP A 230 -28.95 15.04 0.08
N TRP A 231 -28.96 15.91 1.08
CA TRP A 231 -27.74 16.43 1.68
C TRP A 231 -27.18 15.35 2.61
N MET A 232 -25.93 14.93 2.40
CA MET A 232 -25.35 13.78 3.08
C MET A 232 -23.89 14.02 3.49
N SER A 233 -23.51 13.47 4.65
CA SER A 233 -22.11 13.40 5.08
C SER A 233 -21.35 12.31 4.33
N LEU A 234 -20.31 12.69 3.60
CA LEU A 234 -19.49 11.75 2.84
C LEU A 234 -18.26 11.24 3.61
N GLY A 235 -17.92 11.85 4.76
CA GLY A 235 -16.80 11.47 5.63
C GLY A 235 -15.51 12.24 5.32
N LYS A 236 -14.42 11.96 6.06
CA LYS A 236 -13.11 12.63 5.86
C LYS A 236 -12.55 12.34 4.46
N ASN A 237 -11.96 13.35 3.82
CA ASN A 237 -11.27 13.21 2.55
C ASN A 237 -9.96 12.43 2.71
N LEU A 238 -9.78 11.36 1.93
CA LEU A 238 -8.50 10.65 1.76
C LEU A 238 -7.87 11.17 0.46
N GLY A 239 -7.11 12.26 0.54
CA GLY A 239 -6.42 12.85 -0.61
C GLY A 239 -7.30 13.76 -1.49
N SER A 240 -7.29 13.55 -2.80
CA SER A 240 -7.98 14.40 -3.80
C SER A 240 -9.40 13.94 -4.15
N GLU A 241 -9.88 12.84 -3.53
CA GLU A 241 -11.07 12.12 -3.98
C GLU A 241 -12.41 12.76 -3.59
N SER A 242 -12.49 13.60 -2.56
CA SER A 242 -13.79 14.09 -2.05
C SER A 242 -13.86 15.61 -1.94
N TYR A 243 -14.43 16.26 -2.96
CA TYR A 243 -14.80 17.67 -2.89
C TYR A 243 -16.01 17.83 -1.93
N GLY A 244 -15.79 18.29 -0.71
CA GLY A 244 -16.86 18.56 0.26
C GLY A 244 -16.58 19.82 1.08
N LYS A 245 -17.63 20.40 1.67
CA LYS A 245 -17.51 21.55 2.59
C LYS A 245 -17.58 21.06 4.05
N GLY A 246 -16.80 21.68 4.93
CA GLY A 246 -16.78 21.42 6.38
C GLY A 246 -16.09 20.11 6.78
N GLU A 247 -15.97 19.86 8.09
CA GLU A 247 -15.25 18.69 8.64
C GLU A 247 -15.82 17.33 8.23
N GLN A 248 -17.11 17.29 7.87
CA GLN A 248 -17.85 16.09 7.48
C GLN A 248 -17.91 15.88 5.95
N PHE A 249 -17.31 16.80 5.18
CA PHE A 249 -17.34 16.85 3.70
C PHE A 249 -18.73 16.58 3.12
N SER A 250 -19.75 17.21 3.71
CA SER A 250 -21.14 16.98 3.30
C SER A 250 -21.45 17.65 1.95
N ARG A 251 -22.35 17.05 1.16
CA ARG A 251 -22.81 17.58 -0.13
C ARG A 251 -24.12 16.93 -0.60
N PRO A 252 -24.77 17.47 -1.64
CA PRO A 252 -25.91 16.82 -2.28
C PRO A 252 -25.48 15.51 -2.95
N VAL A 253 -26.31 14.49 -2.81
CA VAL A 253 -26.18 13.19 -3.46
C VAL A 253 -27.52 12.76 -4.02
N TYR A 254 -27.52 12.38 -5.28
CA TYR A 254 -28.67 11.78 -5.95
C TYR A 254 -28.75 10.28 -5.64
N ILE A 255 -29.92 9.80 -5.21
CA ILE A 255 -30.18 8.38 -4.95
C ILE A 255 -30.53 7.71 -6.29
N PHE A 256 -29.52 7.10 -6.91
CA PHE A 256 -29.67 6.46 -8.22
C PHE A 256 -30.40 5.12 -8.11
N ARG A 257 -29.99 4.25 -7.17
CA ARG A 257 -30.61 2.93 -7.00
C ARG A 257 -30.68 2.52 -5.55
N LYS A 258 -31.85 2.10 -5.09
CA LYS A 258 -32.08 1.58 -3.75
C LYS A 258 -31.81 0.09 -3.72
N PHE A 259 -31.02 -0.35 -2.74
CA PHE A 259 -30.73 -1.78 -2.53
C PHE A 259 -31.51 -2.35 -1.36
N SER A 260 -31.67 -1.57 -0.30
CA SER A 260 -32.39 -1.98 0.91
C SER A 260 -33.07 -0.79 1.57
N GLY A 261 -33.73 -1.03 2.71
CA GLY A 261 -34.23 0.06 3.56
C GLY A 261 -33.13 0.92 4.21
N GLU A 262 -31.85 0.55 4.07
CA GLU A 262 -30.72 1.20 4.75
C GLU A 262 -29.56 1.55 3.81
N SER A 263 -29.66 1.21 2.52
CA SER A 263 -28.57 1.37 1.58
C SER A 263 -28.99 1.58 0.14
N PHE A 264 -28.13 2.29 -0.58
CA PHE A 264 -28.35 2.71 -1.96
C PHE A 264 -27.04 3.02 -2.69
N LEU A 265 -27.08 3.04 -4.02
CA LEU A 265 -26.07 3.61 -4.90
C LEU A 265 -26.37 5.10 -5.06
N GLY A 266 -25.43 5.95 -4.64
CA GLY A 266 -25.58 7.40 -4.69
C GLY A 266 -24.56 8.07 -5.60
N ILE A 267 -24.96 9.13 -6.29
CA ILE A 267 -24.10 9.93 -7.17
C ILE A 267 -23.85 11.31 -6.53
N PRO A 268 -22.62 11.62 -6.10
CA PRO A 268 -22.28 12.91 -5.51
C PRO A 268 -22.39 14.08 -6.50
N MET A 269 -22.78 15.26 -6.00
CA MET A 269 -23.06 16.44 -6.83
C MET A 269 -22.20 17.64 -6.43
N THR A 270 -21.74 18.42 -7.40
CA THR A 270 -20.91 19.61 -7.22
C THR A 270 -21.58 20.86 -7.79
N SER A 271 -21.41 21.99 -7.11
CA SER A 271 -21.75 23.31 -7.66
C SER A 271 -20.63 23.91 -8.52
N LYS A 272 -19.43 23.31 -8.51
CA LYS A 272 -18.35 23.70 -9.44
C LYS A 272 -18.69 23.20 -10.83
N ASP A 273 -18.64 24.11 -11.80
CA ASP A 273 -18.76 23.71 -13.19
C ASP A 273 -17.54 22.89 -13.61
N LYS A 274 -17.79 21.79 -14.32
CA LYS A 274 -16.79 20.82 -14.75
C LYS A 274 -17.16 20.31 -16.12
N GLU A 275 -16.18 20.24 -16.99
CA GLU A 275 -16.33 19.77 -18.37
C GLU A 275 -15.92 18.31 -18.54
N GLY A 276 -16.46 17.66 -19.57
CA GLY A 276 -16.19 16.26 -19.91
C GLY A 276 -17.39 15.33 -19.75
N SER A 277 -17.34 14.18 -20.43
CA SER A 277 -18.40 13.17 -20.45
C SER A 277 -18.65 12.48 -19.10
N TRP A 278 -17.80 12.72 -18.11
CA TRP A 278 -17.85 12.10 -16.79
C TRP A 278 -18.73 12.90 -15.80
N TYR A 279 -19.23 14.06 -16.23
CA TYR A 279 -20.02 14.97 -15.42
C TYR A 279 -21.37 15.25 -16.06
N PHE A 280 -22.45 14.84 -15.39
CA PHE A 280 -23.82 15.07 -15.89
C PHE A 280 -24.34 16.42 -15.38
N PRO A 281 -24.75 17.37 -16.24
CA PRO A 281 -25.29 18.64 -15.81
C PRO A 281 -26.63 18.45 -15.08
N TYR A 282 -26.85 19.22 -14.02
CA TYR A 282 -28.15 19.31 -13.37
C TYR A 282 -28.46 20.76 -13.02
N ASN A 283 -29.74 21.10 -13.01
CA ASN A 283 -30.23 22.37 -12.51
C ASN A 283 -31.20 22.09 -11.36
N LEU A 284 -30.86 22.59 -10.17
CA LEU A 284 -31.71 22.46 -9.00
C LEU A 284 -32.13 23.84 -8.52
N GLU A 285 -33.42 24.18 -8.67
CA GLU A 285 -33.99 25.46 -8.21
C GLU A 285 -33.20 26.69 -8.71
N GLY A 286 -32.75 26.67 -9.97
CA GLY A 286 -31.99 27.77 -10.57
C GLY A 286 -30.49 27.77 -10.24
N LYS A 287 -30.00 26.76 -9.51
CA LYS A 287 -28.57 26.55 -9.25
C LYS A 287 -28.03 25.45 -10.16
N ASN A 288 -27.14 25.84 -11.06
CA ASN A 288 -26.43 24.91 -11.93
C ASN A 288 -25.37 24.12 -11.16
N GLY A 289 -25.24 22.84 -11.48
CA GLY A 289 -24.19 21.98 -10.96
C GLY A 289 -23.94 20.77 -11.84
N ARG A 290 -23.04 19.90 -11.38
CA ARG A 290 -22.69 18.64 -12.04
C ARG A 290 -22.83 17.45 -11.10
N MET A 291 -23.44 16.36 -11.56
CA MET A 291 -23.30 15.04 -10.93
C MET A 291 -21.96 14.44 -11.34
N ILE A 292 -21.24 13.85 -10.39
CA ILE A 292 -19.90 13.30 -10.61
C ILE A 292 -20.03 11.78 -10.76
N LEU A 293 -20.19 11.30 -11.99
CA LEU A 293 -20.40 9.89 -12.27
C LEU A 293 -19.26 8.99 -11.75
N PRO A 294 -17.96 9.37 -11.88
CA PRO A 294 -16.85 8.59 -11.32
C PRO A 294 -16.86 8.44 -9.79
N GLN A 295 -17.60 9.28 -9.07
CA GLN A 295 -17.71 9.21 -7.61
C GLN A 295 -18.96 8.45 -7.14
N MET A 296 -19.71 7.85 -8.07
CA MET A 296 -20.84 7.00 -7.75
C MET A 296 -20.41 5.84 -6.85
N ARG A 297 -21.09 5.64 -5.73
CA ARG A 297 -20.70 4.63 -4.74
C ARG A 297 -21.85 4.18 -3.84
N TYR A 298 -21.64 3.03 -3.19
CA TYR A 298 -22.54 2.50 -2.17
C TYR A 298 -22.55 3.39 -0.92
N MET A 299 -23.74 3.74 -0.43
CA MET A 299 -23.92 4.62 0.72
C MET A 299 -25.03 4.10 1.64
N SER A 300 -24.94 4.47 2.92
CA SER A 300 -25.91 4.11 3.96
C SER A 300 -26.81 5.30 4.29
N THR A 301 -28.08 5.02 4.60
CA THR A 301 -29.06 6.01 5.07
C THR A 301 -28.62 6.74 6.34
N LYS A 302 -27.76 6.15 7.17
CA LYS A 302 -27.21 6.78 8.38
C LYS A 302 -26.42 8.07 8.11
N ARG A 303 -26.08 8.32 6.84
CA ARG A 303 -25.34 9.50 6.41
C ARG A 303 -26.25 10.62 5.87
N LEU A 304 -27.53 10.33 5.65
CA LEU A 304 -28.53 11.29 5.19
C LEU A 304 -28.78 12.34 6.28
N LEU A 305 -28.78 13.62 5.90
CA LEU A 305 -29.03 14.72 6.82
C LEU A 305 -30.43 15.28 6.60
N PHE A 306 -30.72 15.75 5.38
CA PHE A 306 -32.06 16.19 4.99
C PHE A 306 -32.27 16.03 3.49
N LYS A 307 -33.52 15.80 3.10
CA LYS A 307 -33.93 15.75 1.70
C LYS A 307 -33.89 17.17 1.12
N ILE A 308 -33.33 17.29 -0.08
CA ILE A 308 -33.28 18.57 -0.80
C ILE A 308 -34.43 18.63 -1.80
N HIS A 309 -34.59 17.59 -2.64
CA HIS A 309 -35.51 17.65 -3.77
C HIS A 309 -35.87 16.26 -4.30
N ASP A 310 -36.97 16.19 -5.05
CA ASP A 310 -37.37 15.04 -5.87
C ASP A 310 -37.04 15.33 -7.34
N VAL A 311 -36.28 14.47 -8.00
CA VAL A 311 -36.00 14.62 -9.45
C VAL A 311 -37.21 14.14 -10.24
N PHE A 312 -37.57 14.87 -11.30
CA PHE A 312 -38.71 14.52 -12.15
C PHE A 312 -38.41 13.32 -13.06
N ASP A 313 -39.44 12.57 -13.48
CA ASP A 313 -39.25 11.33 -14.23
C ASP A 313 -38.59 11.51 -15.61
N SER A 314 -38.71 12.68 -16.24
CA SER A 314 -38.00 13.01 -17.48
C SER A 314 -36.49 13.10 -17.26
N GLU A 315 -36.06 13.79 -16.21
CA GLU A 315 -34.65 13.96 -15.85
C GLU A 315 -34.02 12.65 -15.38
N LYS A 316 -34.78 11.79 -14.69
CA LYS A 316 -34.31 10.45 -14.31
C LYS A 316 -33.86 9.63 -15.52
N ARG A 317 -34.61 9.68 -16.64
CA ARG A 317 -34.26 8.94 -17.85
C ARG A 317 -32.95 9.43 -18.46
N GLU A 318 -32.70 10.73 -18.42
CA GLU A 318 -31.44 11.31 -18.91
C GLU A 318 -30.26 10.89 -18.02
N ILE A 319 -30.44 10.89 -16.70
CA ILE A 319 -29.44 10.41 -15.75
C ILE A 319 -29.16 8.91 -15.97
N ASP A 320 -30.20 8.08 -16.13
CA ASP A 320 -30.06 6.65 -16.40
C ASP A 320 -29.25 6.38 -17.67
N GLN A 321 -29.51 7.16 -18.72
CA GLN A 321 -28.77 7.06 -19.97
C GLN A 321 -27.31 7.47 -19.80
N ALA A 322 -27.05 8.58 -19.11
CA ALA A 322 -25.68 9.04 -18.82
C ALA A 322 -24.89 8.02 -17.99
N VAL A 323 -25.52 7.38 -17.00
CA VAL A 323 -24.89 6.30 -16.21
C VAL A 323 -24.61 5.08 -17.08
N LYS A 324 -25.53 4.68 -17.98
CA LYS A 324 -25.31 3.56 -18.89
C LYS A 324 -24.15 3.81 -19.86
N GLU A 325 -24.04 5.03 -20.39
CA GLU A 325 -22.93 5.41 -21.26
C GLU A 325 -21.61 5.41 -20.51
N PHE A 326 -21.59 5.96 -19.28
CA PHE A 326 -20.41 5.94 -18.42
C PHE A 326 -19.93 4.51 -18.10
N LEU A 327 -20.83 3.56 -17.86
CA LEU A 327 -20.49 2.17 -17.55
C LEU A 327 -20.11 1.31 -18.77
N LYS A 328 -20.31 1.81 -19.99
CA LYS A 328 -19.95 1.11 -21.24
C LYS A 328 -18.55 1.48 -21.75
N LEU A 329 -17.98 2.56 -21.22
CA LEU A 329 -16.59 2.96 -21.41
C LEU A 329 -15.68 2.09 -20.53
#